data_AF-A0A9D0NVL5-F1
#
_entry.id   AF-A0A9D0NVL5-F1
#
_cell.length_a   1.000
_cell.length_b   1.000
_cell.length_c   1.000
_cell.angle_alpha   90.00
_cell.angle_beta   90.00
_cell.angle_gamma   90.00
#
_symmetry.space_group_name_H-M   'P 1'
#
loop_
_entity.id
_entity.type
_entity.pdbx_description
1 polymer ?
#
loop_
_entity_poly.entity_id
_entity_poly.type
_entity_poly.pdbx_seq_one_letter_code
_entity_poly.pdbx_strand_id
1 'polypeptide(L)' 'MTVAQQPAALLITSKRTRDDDVERFLELVVSSANALTHQFYRAGFISTATSRLGISIPMHPGATRFYEKLADKREGQ' A
#
# COMPACT_ATOMS: atom_id res chain seq x y z
N MET A 1 -8.31 -5.17 -28.85
CA MET A 1 -8.31 -5.54 -27.43
C MET A 1 -8.09 -4.28 -26.62
N THR A 2 -9.13 -3.77 -25.97
CA THR A 2 -9.04 -2.55 -25.16
C THR A 2 -8.65 -2.98 -23.75
N VAL A 3 -7.46 -2.62 -23.29
CA VAL A 3 -7.09 -2.80 -21.87
C VAL A 3 -7.98 -1.84 -21.09
N ALA A 4 -8.91 -2.37 -20.31
CA ALA A 4 -9.72 -1.56 -19.40
C ALA A 4 -8.77 -1.00 -18.32
N GLN A 5 -8.42 0.29 -18.44
CA GLN A 5 -7.72 1.00 -17.39
C GLN A 5 -8.66 1.11 -16.18
N GLN A 6 -8.50 0.23 -15.19
CA GLN A 6 -9.21 0.39 -13.92
C GLN A 6 -8.69 1.67 -13.24
N PRO A 7 -9.56 2.57 -12.74
CA PRO A 7 -9.10 3.78 -12.06
C PRO A 7 -8.33 3.39 -10.81
N ALA A 8 -7.02 3.64 -10.80
CA ALA A 8 -6.19 3.49 -9.61
C ALA A 8 -6.48 4.66 -8.67
N ALA A 9 -7.00 4.37 -7.48
CA ALA A 9 -7.08 5.35 -6.40
C ALA A 9 -5.74 5.38 -5.67
N LEU A 10 -5.10 6.54 -5.60
CA LEU A 10 -3.84 6.73 -4.88
C LEU A 10 -4.11 7.35 -3.51
N LEU A 11 -3.47 6.80 -2.48
CA LEU A 11 -3.34 7.46 -1.20
C LEU A 11 -2.03 8.25 -1.20
N ILE A 12 -2.13 9.58 -1.16
CA ILE A 12 -0.98 10.49 -1.25
C ILE A 12 -0.84 11.24 0.06
N THR A 13 0.40 11.44 0.52
CA THR A 13 0.73 12.25 1.69
C THR A 13 1.82 13.27 1.37
N SER A 14 2.01 14.25 2.24
CA SER A 14 3.08 15.24 2.12
C SER A 14 4.45 14.61 2.35
N LYS A 15 5.47 15.07 1.62
CA LYS A 15 6.88 14.73 1.90
C LYS A 15 7.38 15.15 3.28
N ARG A 16 6.61 16.00 3.99
CA ARG A 16 6.93 16.49 5.33
C ARG A 16 6.35 15.60 6.43
N THR A 17 5.48 14.65 6.07
CA THR A 17 4.99 13.66 7.02
C THR A 17 6.16 12.83 7.51
N ARG A 18 6.26 12.59 8.82
CA ARG A 18 7.38 11.82 9.37
C ARG A 18 7.29 10.39 8.87
N ASP A 19 8.44 9.81 8.51
CA ASP A 19 8.48 8.45 7.98
C ASP A 19 7.85 7.43 8.93
N ASP A 20 8.10 7.55 10.24
CA ASP A 20 7.56 6.63 11.25
C ASP A 20 6.02 6.68 11.34
N ASP A 21 5.44 7.87 11.13
CA ASP A 21 3.98 8.01 11.09
C ASP A 21 3.40 7.33 9.83
N VAL A 22 4.11 7.41 8.71
CA VAL A 22 3.72 6.73 7.46
C VAL A 22 3.82 5.21 7.61
N GLU A 23 4.91 4.70 8.19
CA GLU A 23 5.08 3.27 8.46
C GLU A 23 3.98 2.75 9.38
N ARG A 24 3.71 3.45 10.48
CA ARG A 24 2.67 3.06 11.45
C ARG A 24 1.27 3.09 10.83
N PHE A 25 0.98 4.09 10.00
CA PHE A 25 -0.29 4.15 9.28
C PHE A 25 -0.45 2.96 8.33
N LEU A 26 0.58 2.61 7.55
CA LEU A 26 0.54 1.47 6.64
C LEU A 26 0.40 0.14 7.38
N GLU A 27 1.03 -0.01 8.54
CA GLU A 27 0.84 -1.18 9.40
C GLU A 27 -0.61 -1.30 9.88
N LEU A 28 -1.23 -0.19 10.29
CA LEU A 28 -2.67 -0.17 10.64
C LEU A 28 -3.54 -0.53 9.44
N VAL A 29 -3.23 -0.01 8.25
CA VAL A 29 -3.98 -0.32 7.03
C VAL A 29 -3.86 -1.79 6.68
N VAL A 30 -2.67 -2.38 6.70
CA VAL A 30 -2.45 -3.79 6.33
C VAL A 30 -3.01 -4.74 7.39
N SER A 31 -2.83 -4.44 8.68
CA SER A 31 -3.42 -5.25 9.76
C SER A 31 -4.95 -5.21 9.73
N SER A 32 -5.53 -4.06 9.40
CA SER A 32 -6.97 -3.89 9.23
C SER A 32 -7.48 -4.41 7.89
N ALA A 33 -6.62 -4.52 6.86
CA ALA A 33 -7.02 -5.00 5.55
C ALA A 33 -7.61 -6.41 5.63
N ASN A 34 -7.09 -7.29 6.48
CA ASN A 34 -7.71 -8.60 6.72
C ASN A 34 -9.13 -8.51 7.27
N ALA A 35 -9.45 -7.52 8.10
CA ALA A 35 -10.83 -7.31 8.59
C ALA A 35 -11.71 -6.60 7.54
N LEU A 36 -11.13 -5.68 6.77
CA LEU A 36 -11.82 -4.86 5.78
C LEU A 36 -12.09 -5.60 4.46
N THR A 37 -11.24 -6.54 4.05
CA THR A 37 -11.42 -7.37 2.84
C THR A 37 -12.67 -8.25 2.93
N HIS A 38 -13.06 -8.65 4.14
CA HIS A 38 -14.30 -9.39 4.37
C HIS A 38 -15.57 -8.51 4.27
N GLN A 39 -15.47 -7.20 4.56
CA GLN A 39 -16.62 -6.28 4.51
C GLN A 39 -16.73 -5.48 3.21
N PHE A 40 -15.63 -5.19 2.53
CA PHE A 40 -15.61 -4.36 1.32
C PHE A 40 -14.76 -5.01 0.24
N TYR A 41 -15.41 -5.50 -0.83
CA TYR A 41 -14.75 -6.11 -2.00
C TYR A 41 -13.61 -5.26 -2.58
N ARG A 42 -13.73 -3.92 -2.51
CA ARG A 42 -12.70 -2.98 -2.98
C ARG A 42 -11.46 -2.90 -2.08
N ALA A 43 -11.53 -3.34 -0.82
CA ALA A 43 -10.38 -3.40 0.08
C ALA A 43 -9.41 -4.53 -0.30
N GLY A 44 -9.85 -5.53 -1.08
CA GLY A 44 -8.97 -6.51 -1.72
C GLY A 44 -7.93 -5.89 -2.69
N PHE A 45 -8.16 -4.66 -3.14
CA PHE A 45 -7.22 -3.89 -3.94
C PHE A 45 -6.17 -3.14 -3.11
N ILE A 46 -6.31 -3.11 -1.77
CA ILE A 46 -5.21 -2.84 -0.83
C ILE A 46 -4.34 -4.10 -0.74
N SER A 47 -4.02 -4.69 -1.88
CA SER A 47 -3.05 -5.75 -1.99
C SER A 47 -1.68 -5.10 -2.14
N THR A 48 -0.72 -5.56 -1.35
CA THR A 48 0.71 -5.22 -1.50
C THR A 48 1.24 -5.46 -2.92
N ALA A 49 0.61 -6.36 -3.68
CA ALA A 49 0.98 -6.67 -5.05
C ALA A 49 0.64 -5.53 -6.03
N THR A 50 -0.43 -4.78 -5.75
CA THR A 50 -0.91 -3.70 -6.63
C THR A 50 -0.60 -2.31 -6.09
N SER A 51 -0.24 -2.17 -4.81
CA SER A 51 -0.03 -0.85 -4.18
C SER A 51 1.09 -0.02 -4.80
N ARG A 52 1.99 -0.66 -5.56
CA ARG A 52 3.15 -0.03 -6.23
C ARG A 52 2.94 0.19 -7.73
N LEU A 53 1.84 -0.31 -8.31
CA LEU A 53 1.61 -0.25 -9.75
C LEU A 53 0.96 1.07 -10.17
N GLY A 54 1.42 1.64 -11.29
CA GLY A 54 0.80 2.83 -11.89
C GLY A 54 1.10 4.16 -11.20
N ILE A 55 2.13 4.22 -10.34
CA ILE A 55 2.50 5.42 -9.61
C ILE A 55 3.40 6.32 -10.48
N SER A 56 2.93 7.53 -10.81
CA SER A 56 3.71 8.57 -11.50
C SER A 56 4.40 9.56 -10.54
N ILE A 57 4.22 9.39 -9.22
CA ILE A 57 4.70 10.28 -8.15
C ILE A 57 5.68 9.50 -7.25
N PRO A 58 6.83 10.05 -6.84
CA PRO A 58 7.77 9.33 -6.00
C PRO A 58 7.11 8.81 -4.70
N MET A 59 7.44 7.57 -4.35
CA MET A 59 6.99 6.93 -3.11
C MET A 59 7.56 7.65 -1.88
N HIS A 60 6.75 7.77 -0.83
CA HIS A 60 7.23 8.31 0.45
C HIS A 60 8.30 7.40 1.06
N PRO A 61 9.43 7.91 1.62
CA PRO A 61 10.49 7.07 2.17
C PRO A 61 10.01 6.09 3.24
N GLY A 62 9.20 6.55 4.20
CA GLY A 62 8.53 5.65 5.16
C GLY A 62 7.70 4.53 4.50
N ALA A 63 7.01 4.80 3.39
CA ALA A 63 6.26 3.77 2.67
C ALA A 63 7.20 2.75 1.98
N THR A 64 8.32 3.21 1.41
CA THR A 64 9.37 2.34 0.85
C THR A 64 9.90 1.39 1.93
N ARG A 65 10.33 1.93 3.08
CA ARG A 65 10.85 1.13 4.20
C ARG A 65 9.84 0.10 4.70
N PHE A 66 8.56 0.48 4.79
CA PHE A 66 7.50 -0.43 5.17
C PHE A 66 7.39 -1.62 4.20
N TYR A 67 7.35 -1.36 2.87
CA TYR A 67 7.20 -2.43 1.88
C TYR A 67 8.43 -3.33 1.77
N GLU A 68 9.64 -2.81 1.99
CA GLU A 68 10.88 -3.60 2.09
C GLU A 68 10.81 -4.55 3.29
N LYS A 69 10.54 -4.04 4.49
CA LYS A 69 10.35 -4.88 5.70
C LYS A 69 9.28 -5.95 5.52
N LEU A 70 8.21 -5.62 4.79
CA LEU A 70 7.13 -6.55 4.52
C LEU A 70 7.51 -7.65 3.53
N ALA A 71 8.40 -7.36 2.56
CA ALA A 71 8.96 -8.34 1.66
C ALA A 71 9.89 -9.30 2.41
N ASP A 72 10.81 -8.76 3.23
CA ASP A 72 11.74 -9.57 4.02
C ASP A 72 11.00 -10.54 4.96
N LYS A 73 9.92 -10.09 5.61
CA LYS A 73 9.07 -10.94 6.47
C LYS A 73 8.36 -12.08 5.73
N ARG A 74 8.15 -11.96 4.41
CA ARG A 74 7.49 -12.97 3.58
C ARG A 74 8.46 -13.98 2.97
N GLU A 75 9.72 -13.58 2.75
CA GLU A 75 10.77 -14.47 2.23
C GLU A 75 11.44 -15.30 3.34
N GLY A 76 11.29 -14.91 4.60
CA GLY A 76 11.73 -15.68 5.78
C GLY A 76 10.71 -16.71 6.29
N GLN A 77 9.62 -16.97 5.56
CA GLN A 77 8.60 -18.01 5.83
C GLN A 77 8.61 -19.05 4.73
#